data_AF-A0AAJ6L298-F1
#
_entry.id   AF-A0AAJ6L298-F1
#
_cell.length_a   1.000
_cell.length_b   1.000
_cell.length_c   1.000
_cell.angle_alpha   90.00
_cell.angle_beta   90.00
_cell.angle_gamma   90.00
#
_symmetry.space_group_name_H-M   'P 1'
#
loop_
_entity.id
_entity.type
_entity.pdbx_description
1 polymer ?
#
loop_
_entity_poly.entity_id
_entity_poly.type
_entity_poly.pdbx_seq_one_letter_code
_entity_poly.pdbx_strand_id
1 'polypeptide(L)'
;MRRRARRFVAEASLGRWIFTTAVANLFAALITAILVEVLVDEKNWWHRIGYLLICVILIGGSAALTGIGTKIRDTRFPVNASIILSMIRAISATARRENELRSSLRENSTDAERRRVLLSALKMYMSELEEVISNGWSTHRFGETTPVEVVLMKRASDGGVTVACWATTRPTSLDQRTIRRDFYDGTEAAKLYRRFVDKGTRSPLHLIEDISTYSEYDHFGRDPSLRSNSTALLPVYDSHSRCHGFVAITARNRAGMFREEDREFWIELWQLWEAHIVRCIVEFEATGQMLDEEQISV
;
A
#
# COMPACT_ATOMS: atom_id res chain seq x y z
N MET A 1 -5.57 25.21 -21.00
CA MET A 1 -4.19 25.74 -21.18
C MET A 1 -3.18 25.31 -20.12
N ARG A 2 -3.50 25.31 -18.81
CA ARG A 2 -2.55 24.93 -17.72
C ARG A 2 -1.96 23.50 -17.81
N ARG A 3 -2.70 22.51 -18.35
CA ARG A 3 -2.20 21.13 -18.54
C ARG A 3 -1.13 20.99 -19.65
N ARG A 4 -1.21 21.77 -20.73
CA ARG A 4 -0.21 21.77 -21.81
C ARG A 4 1.10 22.43 -21.36
N ALA A 5 1.02 23.52 -20.61
CA ALA A 5 2.19 24.19 -20.04
C ALA A 5 2.96 23.27 -19.06
N ARG A 6 2.25 22.50 -18.21
CA ARG A 6 2.89 21.53 -17.30
C ARG A 6 3.59 20.38 -18.04
N ARG A 7 3.01 19.84 -19.12
CA ARG A 7 3.68 18.82 -19.95
C ARG A 7 4.92 19.37 -20.67
N PHE A 8 4.83 20.57 -21.24
CA PHE A 8 5.94 21.21 -21.94
C PHE A 8 7.12 21.53 -21.01
N VAL A 9 6.84 21.97 -19.77
CA VAL A 9 7.87 22.18 -18.73
C VAL A 9 8.47 20.86 -18.26
N ALA A 10 7.68 19.78 -18.16
CA ALA A 10 8.16 18.45 -17.79
C ALA A 10 9.08 17.86 -18.88
N GLU A 11 8.69 17.92 -20.15
CA GLU A 11 9.49 17.45 -21.30
C GLU A 11 10.79 18.26 -21.48
N ALA A 12 10.71 19.60 -21.39
CA ALA A 12 11.89 20.46 -21.44
C ALA A 12 12.87 20.18 -20.27
N SER A 13 12.36 19.77 -19.11
CA SER A 13 13.19 19.39 -17.96
C SER A 13 13.81 18.00 -18.07
N LEU A 14 13.14 17.05 -18.76
CA LEU A 14 13.67 15.72 -19.04
C LEU A 14 14.81 15.80 -20.06
N GLY A 15 14.64 16.58 -21.14
CA GLY A 15 15.68 16.80 -22.15
C GLY A 15 16.93 17.46 -21.57
N ARG A 16 16.75 18.45 -20.68
CA ARG A 16 17.87 19.03 -19.92
C ARG A 16 18.54 18.00 -19.03
N TRP A 17 17.79 17.16 -18.32
CA TRP A 17 18.36 16.11 -17.46
C TRP A 17 19.20 15.09 -18.23
N ILE A 18 18.69 14.56 -19.35
CA ILE A 18 19.43 13.62 -20.21
C ILE A 18 20.74 14.27 -20.68
N PHE A 19 20.68 15.54 -21.10
CA PHE A 19 21.85 16.29 -21.53
C PHE A 19 22.87 16.47 -20.39
N THR A 20 22.46 16.90 -19.20
CA THR A 20 23.40 17.10 -18.07
C THR A 20 24.05 15.79 -17.64
N THR A 21 23.30 14.68 -17.59
CA THR A 21 23.83 13.36 -17.24
C THR A 21 24.77 12.82 -18.33
N ALA A 22 24.44 13.02 -19.60
CA ALA A 22 25.32 12.65 -20.71
C ALA A 22 26.65 13.43 -20.68
N VAL A 23 26.59 14.74 -20.41
CA VAL A 23 27.79 15.59 -20.26
C VAL A 23 28.63 15.13 -19.06
N ALA A 24 28.01 14.84 -17.91
CA ALA A 24 28.72 14.35 -16.73
C ALA A 24 29.42 13.00 -16.99
N ASN A 25 28.75 12.07 -17.68
CA ASN A 25 29.33 10.78 -18.05
C ASN A 25 30.47 10.93 -19.06
N LEU A 26 30.35 11.86 -20.02
CA LEU A 26 31.43 12.18 -20.97
C LEU A 26 32.65 12.73 -20.25
N PHE A 27 32.48 13.66 -19.30
CA PHE A 27 33.58 14.18 -18.49
C PHE A 27 34.21 13.10 -17.62
N ALA A 28 33.41 12.22 -17.01
CA ALA A 28 33.93 11.10 -16.23
C ALA A 28 34.75 10.12 -17.09
N ALA A 29 34.29 9.80 -18.31
CA ALA A 29 35.02 8.97 -19.26
C ALA A 29 36.33 9.63 -19.71
N LEU A 30 36.30 10.93 -20.01
CA LEU A 30 37.49 11.70 -20.43
C LEU A 30 38.54 11.77 -19.31
N ILE A 31 38.10 12.03 -18.08
CA ILE A 31 38.95 12.07 -16.88
C ILE A 31 39.53 10.68 -16.60
N THR A 32 38.75 9.62 -16.79
CA THR A 32 39.21 8.23 -16.62
C THR A 32 40.24 7.85 -17.68
N ALA A 33 40.05 8.26 -18.93
CA ALA A 33 41.02 8.03 -20.00
C ALA A 33 42.35 8.76 -19.73
N ILE A 34 42.30 10.02 -19.31
CA ILE A 34 43.48 10.80 -18.90
C ILE A 34 44.18 10.15 -17.69
N LEU A 35 43.41 9.68 -16.70
CA LEU A 35 43.94 8.95 -15.53
C LEU A 35 44.67 7.66 -15.92
N VAL A 36 44.10 6.89 -16.84
CA VAL A 36 44.72 5.64 -17.34
C VAL A 36 46.04 5.94 -18.04
N GLU A 37 46.10 7.00 -18.84
CA GLU A 37 47.31 7.41 -19.56
C GLU A 37 48.40 7.98 -18.62
N VAL A 38 47.99 8.68 -17.56
CA VAL A 38 48.86 9.23 -16.50
C VAL A 38 49.40 8.13 -15.56
N LEU A 39 48.69 7.01 -15.38
CA LEU A 39 49.11 5.89 -14.53
C LEU A 39 50.17 4.99 -15.18
N VAL A 40 50.42 5.11 -16.49
CA VAL A 40 51.45 4.32 -17.19
C VAL A 40 52.88 4.79 -16.85
N ASP A 41 53.05 5.99 -16.29
CA ASP A 41 54.37 6.53 -15.91
C ASP A 41 54.49 6.74 -14.37
N GLU A 42 54.76 5.65 -13.65
CA GLU A 42 54.66 5.55 -12.17
C GLU A 42 55.62 6.42 -11.34
N LYS A 43 56.59 7.11 -11.96
CA LYS A 43 57.74 7.69 -11.24
C LYS A 43 57.59 9.15 -10.80
N ASN A 44 56.52 9.86 -11.20
CA ASN A 44 56.43 11.30 -10.97
C ASN A 44 55.39 11.65 -9.89
N TRP A 45 55.83 12.22 -8.76
CA TRP A 45 54.99 12.52 -7.60
C TRP A 45 53.85 13.50 -7.89
N TRP A 46 54.01 14.37 -8.89
CA TRP A 46 52.96 15.24 -9.40
C TRP A 46 51.76 14.48 -9.96
N HIS A 47 51.97 13.28 -10.52
CA HIS A 47 50.89 12.43 -11.06
C HIS A 47 50.03 11.85 -9.94
N ARG A 48 50.63 11.57 -8.76
CA ARG A 48 49.90 11.10 -7.56
C ARG A 48 49.03 12.20 -6.95
N ILE A 49 49.53 13.45 -6.93
CA ILE A 49 48.74 14.61 -6.49
C ILE A 49 47.59 14.87 -7.45
N GLY A 50 47.85 14.82 -8.76
CA GLY A 50 46.80 14.92 -9.79
C GLY A 50 45.72 13.84 -9.64
N TYR A 51 46.13 12.59 -9.41
CA TYR A 51 45.23 11.46 -9.13
C TYR A 51 44.35 11.72 -7.90
N LEU A 52 44.95 12.13 -6.78
CA LEU A 52 44.23 12.45 -5.54
C LEU A 52 43.22 13.59 -5.74
N LEU A 53 43.60 14.64 -6.48
CA LEU A 53 42.71 15.77 -6.77
C LEU A 53 41.51 15.32 -7.62
N ILE A 54 41.74 14.47 -8.61
CA ILE A 54 40.69 13.90 -9.46
C ILE A 54 39.76 12.98 -8.64
N CYS A 55 40.30 12.13 -7.77
CA CYS A 55 39.48 11.31 -6.87
C CYS A 55 38.60 12.16 -5.96
N VAL A 56 39.14 13.26 -5.40
CA VAL A 56 38.36 14.20 -4.57
C VAL A 56 37.25 14.87 -5.39
N ILE A 57 37.52 15.28 -6.63
CA ILE A 57 36.52 15.85 -7.54
C ILE A 57 35.43 14.83 -7.89
N LEU A 58 35.80 13.57 -8.17
CA LEU A 58 34.85 12.49 -8.48
C LEU A 58 33.97 12.14 -7.27
N ILE A 59 34.56 12.03 -6.07
CA ILE A 59 33.82 11.76 -4.82
C ILE A 59 32.89 12.94 -4.49
N GLY A 60 33.40 14.17 -4.55
CA GLY A 60 32.62 15.38 -4.31
C GLY A 60 31.50 15.57 -5.33
N GLY A 61 31.78 15.31 -6.60
CA GLY A 61 30.80 15.34 -7.70
C GLY A 61 29.72 14.27 -7.56
N SER A 62 30.09 13.05 -7.16
CA SER A 62 29.14 11.97 -6.87
C SER A 62 28.25 12.30 -5.66
N ALA A 63 28.82 12.87 -4.60
CA ALA A 63 28.05 13.31 -3.43
C ALA A 63 27.08 14.45 -3.79
N ALA A 64 27.52 15.42 -4.60
CA ALA A 64 26.67 16.51 -5.08
C ALA A 64 25.55 16.01 -6.01
N LEU A 65 25.84 15.10 -6.94
CA LEU A 65 24.85 14.46 -7.81
C LEU A 65 23.83 13.64 -6.99
N THR A 66 24.29 12.96 -5.95
CA THR A 66 23.42 12.23 -5.01
C THR A 66 22.53 13.21 -4.24
N GLY A 67 23.07 14.32 -3.74
CA GLY A 67 22.33 15.37 -3.04
C GLY A 67 21.32 16.11 -3.94
N ILE A 68 21.65 16.32 -5.21
CA ILE A 68 20.72 16.86 -6.21
C ILE A 68 19.65 15.82 -6.55
N GLY A 69 20.02 14.55 -6.68
CA GLY A 69 19.11 13.42 -6.91
C GLY A 69 18.09 13.27 -5.77
N THR A 70 18.52 13.35 -4.51
CA THR A 70 17.61 13.34 -3.35
C THR A 70 16.76 14.60 -3.30
N LYS A 71 17.33 15.80 -3.50
CA LYS A 71 16.53 17.04 -3.53
C LYS A 71 15.49 17.02 -4.63
N ILE A 72 15.82 16.54 -5.84
CA ILE A 72 14.86 16.37 -6.94
C ILE A 72 13.85 15.28 -6.60
N ARG A 73 14.27 14.16 -6.00
CA ARG A 73 13.37 13.11 -5.52
C ARG A 73 12.33 13.72 -4.58
N ASP A 74 12.77 14.46 -3.59
CA ASP A 74 11.93 15.03 -2.54
C ASP A 74 11.11 16.25 -3.03
N THR A 75 11.52 16.92 -4.13
CA THR A 75 10.79 18.05 -4.74
C THR A 75 9.84 17.63 -5.87
N ARG A 76 10.11 16.52 -6.57
CA ARG A 76 9.33 16.08 -7.75
C ARG A 76 8.55 14.79 -7.57
N PHE A 77 8.96 13.91 -6.67
CA PHE A 77 8.15 12.76 -6.30
C PHE A 77 7.28 13.17 -5.11
N PRO A 78 6.02 12.72 -5.04
CA PRO A 78 5.12 13.08 -3.95
C PRO A 78 5.80 12.78 -2.61
N VAL A 79 5.52 13.61 -1.60
CA VAL A 79 6.05 13.51 -0.22
C VAL A 79 6.02 12.07 0.33
N ASN A 80 5.12 11.24 -0.21
CA ASN A 80 4.90 9.85 0.17
C ASN A 80 5.70 8.81 -0.65
N ALA A 81 6.64 9.20 -1.51
CA ALA A 81 7.30 8.26 -2.44
C ALA A 81 8.10 7.15 -1.76
N SER A 82 8.70 7.43 -0.60
CA SER A 82 9.38 6.41 0.22
C SER A 82 8.38 5.37 0.75
N ILE A 83 7.21 5.82 1.20
CA ILE A 83 6.12 4.97 1.68
C ILE A 83 5.56 4.13 0.53
N ILE A 84 5.30 4.75 -0.63
CA ILE A 84 4.82 4.07 -1.84
C ILE A 84 5.82 3.01 -2.31
N LEU A 85 7.13 3.27 -2.20
CA LEU A 85 8.16 2.26 -2.52
C LEU A 85 8.18 1.11 -1.50
N SER A 86 8.10 1.40 -0.20
CA SER A 86 7.96 0.37 0.84
C SER A 86 6.71 -0.47 0.63
N MET A 87 5.63 0.18 0.22
CA MET A 87 4.37 -0.42 -0.18
C MET A 87 4.52 -1.40 -1.35
N ILE A 88 5.12 -0.96 -2.46
CA ILE A 88 5.35 -1.81 -3.63
C ILE A 88 6.24 -3.02 -3.27
N ARG A 89 7.26 -2.81 -2.42
CA ARG A 89 8.12 -3.89 -1.93
C ARG A 89 7.35 -4.90 -1.09
N ALA A 90 6.47 -4.44 -0.19
CA ALA A 90 5.62 -5.31 0.63
C ALA A 90 4.72 -6.16 -0.27
N ILE A 91 3.97 -5.55 -1.20
CA ILE A 91 3.14 -6.31 -2.16
C ILE A 91 3.97 -7.33 -2.93
N SER A 92 5.14 -6.93 -3.43
CA SER A 92 5.99 -7.83 -4.23
C SER A 92 6.47 -9.02 -3.40
N ALA A 93 6.83 -8.80 -2.14
CA ALA A 93 7.22 -9.86 -1.22
C ALA A 93 6.03 -10.79 -0.90
N THR A 94 4.85 -10.23 -0.63
CA THR A 94 3.62 -10.99 -0.39
C THR A 94 3.20 -11.81 -1.60
N ALA A 95 3.28 -11.24 -2.81
CA ALA A 95 2.96 -11.93 -4.05
C ALA A 95 3.92 -13.11 -4.31
N ARG A 96 5.20 -12.96 -3.97
CA ARG A 96 6.17 -14.06 -4.03
C ARG A 96 5.78 -15.19 -3.07
N ARG A 97 5.48 -14.87 -1.81
CA ARG A 97 5.04 -15.86 -0.81
C ARG A 97 3.72 -16.52 -1.19
N GLU A 98 2.78 -15.77 -1.79
CA GLU A 98 1.55 -16.33 -2.35
C GLU A 98 1.86 -17.34 -3.46
N ASN A 99 2.79 -17.02 -4.38
CA ASN A 99 3.19 -17.96 -5.43
C ASN A 99 3.81 -19.24 -4.86
N GLU A 100 4.58 -19.13 -3.77
CA GLU A 100 5.13 -20.28 -3.03
C GLU A 100 4.02 -21.10 -2.36
N LEU A 101 2.99 -20.45 -1.79
CA LEU A 101 1.81 -21.15 -1.26
C LEU A 101 1.01 -21.84 -2.37
N ARG A 102 0.81 -21.17 -3.52
CA ARG A 102 0.08 -21.73 -4.67
C ARG A 102 0.81 -22.89 -5.32
N SER A 103 2.15 -22.84 -5.41
CA SER A 103 2.93 -23.94 -6.00
C SER A 103 2.92 -25.21 -5.15
N SER A 104 2.52 -25.12 -3.88
CA SER A 104 2.25 -26.30 -3.04
C SER A 104 0.97 -27.06 -3.44
N LEU A 105 0.04 -26.41 -4.16
CA LEU A 105 -1.16 -27.06 -4.69
C LEU A 105 -0.80 -27.91 -5.89
N ARG A 106 -1.20 -29.19 -5.88
CA ARG A 106 -1.04 -30.12 -6.99
C ARG A 106 -2.29 -30.08 -7.86
N GLU A 107 -2.23 -30.64 -9.08
CA GLU A 107 -3.41 -30.74 -9.97
C GLU A 107 -4.60 -31.44 -9.28
N ASN A 108 -4.32 -32.44 -8.45
CA ASN A 108 -5.33 -33.22 -7.71
C ASN A 108 -5.68 -32.60 -6.33
N SER A 109 -5.26 -31.37 -6.04
CA SER A 109 -5.61 -30.72 -4.77
C SER A 109 -7.11 -30.49 -4.67
N THR A 110 -7.66 -30.83 -3.51
CA THR A 110 -9.08 -30.69 -3.20
C THR A 110 -9.49 -29.22 -3.10
N ASP A 111 -10.79 -28.93 -3.27
CA ASP A 111 -11.30 -27.56 -3.11
C ASP A 111 -11.04 -27.02 -1.69
N ALA A 112 -11.05 -27.88 -0.67
CA ALA A 112 -10.73 -27.49 0.71
C ALA A 112 -9.27 -27.03 0.87
N GLU A 113 -8.32 -27.72 0.22
CA GLU A 113 -6.91 -27.32 0.20
C GLU A 113 -6.72 -26.00 -0.54
N ARG A 114 -7.35 -25.86 -1.70
CA ARG A 114 -7.32 -24.62 -2.50
C ARG A 114 -7.88 -23.44 -1.69
N ARG A 115 -9.03 -23.62 -1.05
CA ARG A 115 -9.64 -22.62 -0.15
C ARG A 115 -8.70 -22.21 0.97
N ARG A 116 -8.05 -23.17 1.65
CA ARG A 116 -7.11 -22.89 2.74
C ARG A 116 -5.90 -22.06 2.28
N VAL A 117 -5.38 -22.35 1.10
CA VAL A 117 -4.26 -21.59 0.51
C VAL A 117 -4.69 -20.18 0.13
N LEU A 118 -5.85 -20.02 -0.50
CA LEU A 118 -6.40 -18.71 -0.88
C LEU A 118 -6.73 -17.86 0.36
N LEU A 119 -7.26 -18.48 1.41
CA LEU A 119 -7.45 -17.81 2.70
C LEU A 119 -6.10 -17.38 3.26
N SER A 120 -5.10 -18.27 3.33
CA SER A 120 -3.77 -17.92 3.83
C SER A 120 -3.13 -16.76 3.07
N ALA A 121 -3.28 -16.72 1.74
CA ALA A 121 -2.81 -15.63 0.90
C ALA A 121 -3.51 -14.31 1.24
N LEU A 122 -4.84 -14.31 1.35
CA LEU A 122 -5.60 -13.14 1.77
C LEU A 122 -5.16 -12.66 3.17
N LYS A 123 -4.81 -13.58 4.10
CA LYS A 123 -4.30 -13.23 5.45
C LYS A 123 -3.03 -12.44 5.33
N MET A 124 -2.14 -12.91 4.48
CA MET A 124 -0.85 -12.29 4.28
C MET A 124 -0.98 -10.87 3.72
N TYR A 125 -1.84 -10.64 2.72
CA TYR A 125 -2.04 -9.30 2.15
C TYR A 125 -2.61 -8.31 3.18
N MET A 126 -3.58 -8.73 3.98
CA MET A 126 -4.21 -7.88 4.98
C MET A 126 -3.25 -7.55 6.13
N SER A 127 -2.48 -8.53 6.61
CA SER A 127 -1.47 -8.32 7.66
C SER A 127 -0.33 -7.41 7.19
N GLU A 128 0.16 -7.58 5.96
CA GLU A 128 1.23 -6.74 5.42
C GLU A 128 0.72 -5.30 5.15
N LEU A 129 -0.55 -5.14 4.75
CA LEU A 129 -1.20 -3.83 4.68
C LEU A 129 -1.25 -3.16 6.06
N GLU A 130 -1.64 -3.92 7.10
CA GLU A 130 -1.66 -3.44 8.49
C GLU A 130 -0.27 -2.96 8.92
N GLU A 131 0.76 -3.76 8.68
CA GLU A 131 2.15 -3.43 9.05
C GLU A 131 2.65 -2.17 8.34
N VAL A 132 2.44 -2.09 7.01
CA VAL A 132 2.86 -0.95 6.20
C VAL A 132 2.18 0.34 6.64
N ILE A 133 0.91 0.29 7.05
CA ILE A 133 0.19 1.48 7.53
C ILE A 133 0.59 1.80 8.98
N SER A 134 0.61 0.79 9.85
CA SER A 134 0.93 0.91 11.27
C SER A 134 2.35 1.39 11.50
N ASN A 135 3.32 1.02 10.66
CA ASN A 135 4.72 1.40 10.81
C ASN A 135 5.19 2.42 9.76
N GLY A 136 4.81 2.25 8.50
CA GLY A 136 5.29 3.11 7.41
C GLY A 136 4.56 4.46 7.37
N TRP A 137 3.25 4.42 7.14
CA TRP A 137 2.45 5.64 7.00
C TRP A 137 2.36 6.45 8.30
N SER A 138 2.07 5.80 9.42
CA SER A 138 1.96 6.45 10.73
C SER A 138 3.26 7.15 11.15
N THR A 139 4.41 6.49 11.04
CA THR A 139 5.70 7.07 11.42
C THR A 139 6.06 8.24 10.53
N HIS A 140 5.78 8.16 9.23
CA HIS A 140 5.97 9.28 8.33
C HIS A 140 5.10 10.49 8.71
N ARG A 141 3.82 10.26 9.02
CA ARG A 141 2.85 11.32 9.29
C ARG A 141 2.99 11.92 10.69
N PHE A 142 3.29 11.09 11.68
CA PHE A 142 3.19 11.45 13.10
C PHE A 142 4.52 11.30 13.85
N GLY A 143 5.56 10.71 13.24
CA GLY A 143 6.82 10.42 13.90
C GLY A 143 6.77 9.20 14.82
N GLU A 144 5.65 8.48 14.87
CA GLU A 144 5.44 7.34 15.74
C GLU A 144 4.55 6.26 15.09
N THR A 145 4.74 5.01 15.52
CA THR A 145 3.87 3.89 15.18
C THR A 145 2.49 4.10 15.78
N THR A 146 1.44 3.97 14.96
CA THR A 146 0.05 3.99 15.41
C THR A 146 -0.53 2.60 15.22
N PRO A 147 -1.09 1.96 16.27
CA PRO A 147 -1.74 0.66 16.12
C PRO A 147 -2.93 0.77 15.16
N VAL A 148 -2.94 -0.09 14.14
CA VAL A 148 -3.99 -0.17 13.13
C VAL A 148 -4.60 -1.56 13.15
N GLU A 149 -5.88 -1.66 12.75
CA GLU A 149 -6.52 -2.92 12.41
C GLU A 149 -7.01 -2.87 10.98
N VAL A 150 -6.75 -3.93 10.22
CA VAL A 150 -7.30 -4.10 8.87
C VAL A 150 -8.34 -5.21 8.90
N VAL A 151 -9.54 -4.93 8.41
CA VAL A 151 -10.71 -5.81 8.52
C VAL A 151 -11.42 -5.89 7.18
N LEU A 152 -11.79 -7.08 6.71
CA LEU A 152 -12.69 -7.24 5.56
C LEU A 152 -14.16 -7.16 6.03
N MET A 153 -14.97 -6.38 5.35
CA MET A 153 -16.41 -6.24 5.57
C MET A 153 -17.13 -6.73 4.31
N LYS A 154 -17.99 -7.74 4.42
CA LYS A 154 -18.65 -8.36 3.25
C LYS A 154 -19.99 -8.96 3.61
N ARG A 155 -20.92 -9.03 2.65
CA ARG A 155 -22.25 -9.62 2.88
C ARG A 155 -22.15 -11.11 3.30
N ALA A 156 -22.96 -11.54 4.26
CA ALA A 156 -23.09 -12.96 4.57
C ALA A 156 -24.07 -13.63 3.61
N SER A 157 -24.04 -14.97 3.64
CA SER A 157 -24.96 -15.86 2.94
C SER A 157 -26.44 -15.61 3.26
N ASP A 158 -26.76 -15.07 4.44
CA ASP A 158 -28.13 -14.71 4.85
C ASP A 158 -28.65 -13.40 4.23
N GLY A 159 -27.85 -12.72 3.39
CA GLY A 159 -28.23 -11.48 2.74
C GLY A 159 -28.12 -10.24 3.63
N GLY A 160 -27.75 -10.36 4.90
CA GLY A 160 -27.38 -9.23 5.76
C GLY A 160 -25.98 -8.71 5.45
N VAL A 161 -25.74 -7.40 5.65
CA VAL A 161 -24.36 -6.92 5.63
C VAL A 161 -23.65 -7.55 6.81
N THR A 162 -22.57 -8.24 6.50
CA THR A 162 -21.76 -8.89 7.50
C THR A 162 -20.40 -8.22 7.52
N VAL A 163 -19.75 -8.27 8.66
CA VAL A 163 -18.37 -7.82 8.77
C VAL A 163 -17.62 -9.07 9.09
N ALA A 164 -17.18 -9.75 8.04
CA ALA A 164 -16.47 -11.01 8.17
C ALA A 164 -15.03 -10.67 8.55
N CYS A 165 -14.82 -10.47 9.85
CA CYS A 165 -13.64 -9.77 10.32
C CYS A 165 -12.36 -10.57 10.13
N TRP A 166 -11.55 -10.10 9.19
CA TRP A 166 -10.26 -10.67 8.87
C TRP A 166 -9.20 -10.25 9.87
N ALA A 167 -9.22 -10.92 10.99
CA ALA A 167 -8.30 -10.72 12.06
C ALA A 167 -7.83 -12.08 12.53
N THR A 168 -6.54 -12.24 12.78
CA THR A 168 -5.99 -13.43 13.47
C THR A 168 -6.66 -13.73 14.83
N THR A 169 -7.55 -12.84 15.30
CA THR A 169 -8.45 -13.01 16.44
C THR A 169 -9.79 -12.32 16.16
N ARG A 170 -10.91 -13.00 16.41
CA ARG A 170 -12.27 -12.47 16.21
C ARG A 170 -12.46 -11.12 16.94
N PRO A 171 -12.83 -10.01 16.26
CA PRO A 171 -13.13 -8.76 16.95
C PRO A 171 -14.48 -8.82 17.65
N THR A 172 -14.63 -7.95 18.65
CA THR A 172 -15.81 -7.94 19.54
C THR A 172 -17.13 -7.71 18.81
N SER A 173 -17.13 -6.96 17.70
CA SER A 173 -18.33 -6.75 16.91
C SER A 173 -18.93 -8.03 16.33
N LEU A 174 -18.12 -9.06 16.06
CA LEU A 174 -18.63 -10.36 15.59
C LEU A 174 -19.39 -11.12 16.68
N ASP A 175 -19.03 -10.93 17.96
CA ASP A 175 -19.77 -11.55 19.07
C ASP A 175 -21.10 -10.86 19.30
N GLN A 176 -21.13 -9.53 19.15
CA GLN A 176 -22.36 -8.74 19.18
C GLN A 176 -23.33 -9.15 18.06
N ARG A 177 -22.82 -9.50 16.88
CA ARG A 177 -23.66 -9.96 15.77
C ARG A 177 -24.31 -11.33 16.04
N THR A 178 -23.63 -12.23 16.74
CA THR A 178 -24.24 -13.51 17.16
C THR A 178 -25.50 -13.29 17.98
N ILE A 179 -25.55 -12.21 18.77
CA ILE A 179 -26.71 -11.82 19.58
C ILE A 179 -27.73 -11.03 18.74
N ARG A 180 -27.27 -10.14 17.85
CA ARG A 180 -28.10 -9.24 17.03
C ARG A 180 -27.64 -9.28 15.56
N ARG A 181 -28.35 -10.01 14.68
CA ARG A 181 -27.90 -10.23 13.29
C ARG A 181 -27.76 -8.98 12.43
N ASP A 182 -28.57 -7.95 12.69
CA ASP A 182 -28.62 -6.65 12.01
C ASP A 182 -27.64 -5.62 12.60
N PHE A 183 -26.74 -6.04 13.50
CA PHE A 183 -25.82 -5.15 14.22
C PHE A 183 -25.04 -4.18 13.32
N TYR A 184 -24.66 -4.59 12.12
CA TYR A 184 -23.86 -3.78 11.20
C TYR A 184 -24.67 -2.94 10.21
N ASP A 185 -25.99 -3.07 10.18
CA ASP A 185 -26.81 -2.41 9.14
C ASP A 185 -26.75 -0.88 9.23
N GLY A 186 -26.46 -0.34 10.42
CA GLY A 186 -26.29 1.10 10.66
C GLY A 186 -24.93 1.68 10.23
N THR A 187 -23.94 0.85 9.92
CA THR A 187 -22.56 1.30 9.63
C THR A 187 -22.46 2.03 8.29
N GLU A 188 -21.48 2.94 8.15
CA GLU A 188 -21.21 3.60 6.85
C GLU A 188 -20.82 2.59 5.78
N ALA A 189 -20.12 1.52 6.13
CA ALA A 189 -19.81 0.43 5.20
C ALA A 189 -21.08 -0.24 4.66
N ALA A 190 -22.07 -0.52 5.53
CA ALA A 190 -23.35 -1.07 5.09
C ALA A 190 -24.16 -0.08 4.22
N LYS A 191 -24.12 1.22 4.54
CA LYS A 191 -24.75 2.26 3.71
C LYS A 191 -24.09 2.36 2.33
N LEU A 192 -22.76 2.33 2.27
CA LEU A 192 -21.98 2.34 1.03
C LEU A 192 -22.20 1.05 0.21
N TYR A 193 -22.29 -0.10 0.86
CA TYR A 193 -22.60 -1.36 0.18
C TYR A 193 -24.01 -1.33 -0.45
N ARG A 194 -25.01 -0.88 0.30
CA ARG A 194 -26.39 -0.72 -0.20
C ARG A 194 -26.47 0.23 -1.38
N ARG A 195 -25.72 1.34 -1.38
CA ARG A 195 -25.64 2.22 -2.58
C ARG A 195 -25.20 1.46 -3.82
N PHE A 196 -24.26 0.53 -3.69
CA PHE A 196 -23.83 -0.28 -4.82
C PHE A 196 -24.90 -1.29 -5.25
N VAL A 197 -25.48 -2.05 -4.30
CA VAL A 197 -26.49 -3.07 -4.60
C VAL A 197 -27.77 -2.46 -5.16
N ASP A 198 -28.27 -1.40 -4.54
CA ASP A 198 -29.58 -0.81 -4.85
C ASP A 198 -29.52 0.12 -6.07
N LYS A 199 -28.38 0.78 -6.30
CA LYS A 199 -28.25 1.82 -7.35
C LYS A 199 -27.26 1.45 -8.46
N GLY A 200 -26.54 0.34 -8.34
CA GLY A 200 -25.53 -0.10 -9.31
C GLY A 200 -24.31 0.83 -9.43
N THR A 201 -24.15 1.78 -8.50
CA THR A 201 -23.09 2.78 -8.55
C THR A 201 -21.91 2.37 -7.68
N ARG A 202 -20.68 2.47 -8.20
CA ARG A 202 -19.47 2.29 -7.39
C ARG A 202 -19.46 3.30 -6.25
N SER A 203 -19.30 2.78 -5.04
CA SER A 203 -19.11 3.57 -3.84
C SER A 203 -17.67 4.09 -3.84
N PRO A 204 -17.46 5.38 -3.53
CA PRO A 204 -16.12 5.90 -3.37
C PRO A 204 -15.48 5.31 -2.11
N LEU A 205 -14.16 5.35 -2.07
CA LEU A 205 -13.42 5.27 -0.81
C LEU A 205 -13.99 6.31 0.16
N HIS A 206 -14.18 5.92 1.42
CA HIS A 206 -14.74 6.79 2.44
C HIS A 206 -13.78 6.88 3.62
N LEU A 207 -13.48 8.10 4.06
CA LEU A 207 -12.56 8.38 5.17
C LEU A 207 -13.36 8.97 6.33
N ILE A 208 -13.23 8.36 7.49
CA ILE A 208 -13.82 8.80 8.75
C ILE A 208 -12.65 9.34 9.59
N GLU A 209 -12.50 10.66 9.63
CA GLU A 209 -11.38 11.29 10.34
C GLU A 209 -11.51 11.19 11.87
N ASP A 210 -12.73 11.19 12.38
CA ASP A 210 -13.04 11.06 13.79
C ASP A 210 -14.33 10.25 14.00
N ILE A 211 -14.17 9.09 14.63
CA ILE A 211 -15.24 8.14 14.89
C ILE A 211 -16.17 8.55 16.02
N SER A 212 -15.84 9.58 16.81
CA SER A 212 -16.71 10.07 17.88
C SER A 212 -18.12 10.48 17.39
N THR A 213 -18.25 10.71 16.08
CA THR A 213 -19.51 10.98 15.39
C THR A 213 -20.23 9.73 14.85
N TYR A 214 -19.64 8.54 15.00
CA TYR A 214 -20.08 7.24 14.46
C TYR A 214 -19.96 6.12 15.51
N SER A 215 -20.91 6.08 16.46
CA SER A 215 -20.93 5.11 17.57
C SER A 215 -20.92 3.63 17.15
N GLU A 216 -21.36 3.32 15.94
CA GLU A 216 -21.46 1.97 15.40
C GLU A 216 -20.10 1.31 15.17
N TYR A 217 -19.02 2.09 15.16
CA TYR A 217 -17.68 1.59 14.88
C TYR A 217 -16.82 1.30 16.11
N ASP A 218 -17.24 1.71 17.31
CA ASP A 218 -16.50 1.44 18.55
C ASP A 218 -16.32 -0.09 18.80
N HIS A 219 -17.10 -0.93 18.11
CA HIS A 219 -17.10 -2.38 18.26
C HIS A 219 -16.17 -3.14 17.30
N PHE A 220 -15.58 -2.48 16.30
CA PHE A 220 -14.69 -3.18 15.34
C PHE A 220 -13.35 -3.62 15.95
N GLY A 221 -13.04 -3.16 17.17
CA GLY A 221 -11.81 -3.46 17.89
C GLY A 221 -11.71 -4.90 18.39
N ARG A 222 -10.49 -5.46 18.37
CA ARG A 222 -10.16 -6.66 19.15
C ARG A 222 -9.91 -6.36 20.63
N ASP A 223 -9.29 -5.21 20.90
CA ASP A 223 -8.91 -4.81 22.26
C ASP A 223 -9.90 -3.76 22.78
N PRO A 224 -10.72 -4.09 23.81
CA PRO A 224 -11.70 -3.15 24.36
C PRO A 224 -11.05 -1.97 25.10
N SER A 225 -9.76 -2.04 25.43
CA SER A 225 -9.02 -0.92 26.04
C SER A 225 -8.56 0.12 25.01
N LEU A 226 -8.54 -0.24 23.72
CA LEU A 226 -8.08 0.62 22.64
C LEU A 226 -9.30 1.08 21.84
N ARG A 227 -9.56 2.38 21.88
CA ARG A 227 -10.67 2.95 21.13
C ARG A 227 -10.29 3.06 19.66
N SER A 228 -11.20 2.73 18.76
CA SER A 228 -11.09 3.11 17.35
C SER A 228 -11.35 4.61 17.25
N ASN A 229 -10.52 5.38 16.56
CA ASN A 229 -10.71 6.84 16.49
C ASN A 229 -10.83 7.37 15.06
N SER A 230 -10.31 6.67 14.08
CA SER A 230 -10.51 7.01 12.66
C SER A 230 -10.48 5.76 11.81
N THR A 231 -11.17 5.78 10.67
CA THR A 231 -11.32 4.60 9.80
C THR A 231 -11.30 4.99 8.32
N ALA A 232 -10.60 4.24 7.49
CA ALA A 232 -10.77 4.26 6.04
C ALA A 232 -11.57 3.04 5.59
N LEU A 233 -12.61 3.27 4.78
CA LEU A 233 -13.41 2.22 4.14
C LEU A 233 -13.05 2.17 2.65
N LEU A 234 -12.41 1.08 2.27
CA LEU A 234 -11.84 0.87 0.96
C LEU A 234 -12.65 -0.18 0.20
N PRO A 235 -13.43 0.21 -0.82
CA PRO A 235 -14.30 -0.74 -1.51
C PRO A 235 -13.49 -1.73 -2.36
N VAL A 236 -13.91 -3.00 -2.38
CA VAL A 236 -13.27 -4.05 -3.19
C VAL A 236 -14.11 -4.32 -4.43
N TYR A 237 -13.58 -3.98 -5.61
CA TYR A 237 -14.23 -4.21 -6.89
C TYR A 237 -13.46 -5.17 -7.79
N ASP A 238 -14.17 -6.04 -8.50
CA ASP A 238 -13.57 -6.83 -9.58
C ASP A 238 -13.53 -6.09 -10.92
N SER A 239 -12.96 -6.72 -11.94
CA SER A 239 -12.87 -6.20 -13.31
C SER A 239 -14.24 -5.98 -13.96
N HIS A 240 -15.30 -6.61 -13.46
CA HIS A 240 -16.69 -6.45 -13.90
C HIS A 240 -17.44 -5.40 -13.06
N SER A 241 -16.72 -4.62 -12.23
CA SER A 241 -17.27 -3.63 -11.31
C SER A 241 -18.24 -4.21 -10.28
N ARG A 242 -18.17 -5.51 -9.96
CA ARG A 242 -18.95 -6.10 -8.86
C ARG A 242 -18.27 -5.80 -7.53
N CYS A 243 -19.06 -5.38 -6.54
CA CYS A 243 -18.56 -5.11 -5.18
C CYS A 243 -18.51 -6.42 -4.38
N HIS A 244 -17.31 -6.76 -3.93
CA HIS A 244 -17.05 -7.92 -3.08
C HIS A 244 -17.04 -7.58 -1.58
N GLY A 245 -17.11 -6.30 -1.24
CA GLY A 245 -17.10 -5.80 0.14
C GLY A 245 -16.29 -4.52 0.28
N PHE A 246 -15.84 -4.27 1.51
CA PHE A 246 -14.97 -3.16 1.89
C PHE A 246 -13.85 -3.67 2.78
N VAL A 247 -12.64 -3.18 2.60
CA VAL A 247 -11.60 -3.28 3.63
C VAL A 247 -11.68 -2.04 4.51
N ALA A 248 -11.97 -2.24 5.78
CA ALA A 248 -11.88 -1.21 6.80
C ALA A 248 -10.49 -1.20 7.41
N ILE A 249 -9.86 -0.03 7.47
CA ILE A 249 -8.58 0.19 8.13
C ILE A 249 -8.85 1.15 9.26
N THR A 250 -8.67 0.71 10.50
CA THR A 250 -9.06 1.46 11.70
C THR A 250 -7.83 1.79 12.53
N ALA A 251 -7.64 3.07 12.80
CA ALA A 251 -6.57 3.58 13.65
C ALA A 251 -7.04 3.62 15.10
N ARG A 252 -6.30 2.96 15.99
CA ARG A 252 -6.62 2.94 17.41
C ARG A 252 -5.99 4.13 18.12
N ASN A 253 -6.75 4.76 19.02
CA ASN A 253 -6.35 5.92 19.82
C ASN A 253 -5.77 7.08 18.99
N ARG A 254 -6.16 7.19 17.72
CA ARG A 254 -5.66 8.21 16.79
C ARG A 254 -6.76 8.71 15.86
N ALA A 255 -7.25 9.92 16.15
CA ALA A 255 -8.07 10.67 15.20
C ALA A 255 -7.18 11.30 14.12
N GLY A 256 -7.75 11.58 12.95
CA GLY A 256 -7.06 12.23 11.84
C GLY A 256 -5.94 11.41 11.20
N MET A 257 -5.95 10.07 11.36
CA MET A 257 -5.04 9.19 10.61
C MET A 257 -5.42 9.12 9.13
N PHE A 258 -6.72 9.17 8.85
CA PHE A 258 -7.30 9.13 7.51
C PHE A 258 -7.99 10.45 7.18
N ARG A 259 -7.22 11.50 6.89
CA ARG A 259 -7.81 12.80 6.55
C ARG A 259 -8.17 12.90 5.08
N GLU A 260 -9.18 13.73 4.82
CA GLU A 260 -9.68 14.05 3.49
C GLU A 260 -8.61 14.68 2.59
N GLU A 261 -7.70 15.47 3.18
CA GLU A 261 -6.56 16.07 2.47
C GLU A 261 -5.61 15.02 1.85
N ASP A 262 -5.59 13.79 2.40
CA ASP A 262 -4.76 12.69 1.91
C ASP A 262 -5.53 11.71 1.03
N ARG A 263 -6.76 12.03 0.62
CA ARG A 263 -7.62 11.12 -0.15
C ARG A 263 -6.94 10.57 -1.39
N GLU A 264 -6.24 11.42 -2.16
CA GLU A 264 -5.55 10.99 -3.38
C GLU A 264 -4.50 9.92 -3.07
N PHE A 265 -3.74 10.09 -1.99
CA PHE A 265 -2.79 9.10 -1.52
C PHE A 265 -3.48 7.78 -1.16
N TRP A 266 -4.61 7.83 -0.44
CA TRP A 266 -5.36 6.63 -0.09
C TRP A 266 -5.95 5.91 -1.30
N ILE A 267 -6.37 6.64 -2.32
CA ILE A 267 -6.84 6.07 -3.59
C ILE A 267 -5.69 5.36 -4.30
N GLU A 268 -4.54 6.02 -4.45
CA GLU A 268 -3.35 5.44 -5.10
C GLU A 268 -2.86 4.20 -4.36
N LEU A 269 -2.79 4.28 -3.03
CA LEU A 269 -2.46 3.17 -2.15
C LEU A 269 -3.44 2.02 -2.39
N TRP A 270 -4.74 2.28 -2.33
CA TRP A 270 -5.72 1.22 -2.42
C TRP A 270 -5.70 0.51 -3.78
N GLN A 271 -5.48 1.24 -4.88
CA GLN A 271 -5.37 0.66 -6.22
C GLN A 271 -4.25 -0.40 -6.34
N LEU A 272 -3.19 -0.28 -5.55
CA LEU A 272 -2.11 -1.26 -5.52
C LEU A 272 -2.51 -2.55 -4.77
N TRP A 273 -3.33 -2.45 -3.71
CA TRP A 273 -3.76 -3.60 -2.89
C TRP A 273 -5.01 -4.29 -3.43
N GLU A 274 -5.96 -3.50 -3.96
CA GLU A 274 -7.30 -3.95 -4.36
C GLU A 274 -7.21 -5.15 -5.31
N ALA A 275 -6.33 -5.08 -6.33
CA ALA A 275 -6.18 -6.12 -7.33
C ALA A 275 -5.75 -7.49 -6.75
N HIS A 276 -4.94 -7.48 -5.69
CA HIS A 276 -4.46 -8.69 -5.05
C HIS A 276 -5.53 -9.29 -4.12
N ILE A 277 -6.17 -8.43 -3.34
CA ILE A 277 -7.26 -8.81 -2.42
C ILE A 277 -8.45 -9.37 -3.20
N VAL A 278 -8.89 -8.67 -4.26
CA VAL A 278 -10.04 -9.11 -5.06
C VAL A 278 -9.77 -10.43 -5.77
N ARG A 279 -8.54 -10.66 -6.25
CA ARG A 279 -8.17 -11.95 -6.86
C ARG A 279 -8.35 -13.09 -5.88
N CYS A 280 -7.85 -12.96 -4.65
CA CYS A 280 -8.01 -14.00 -3.63
C CYS A 280 -9.48 -14.28 -3.31
N ILE A 281 -10.31 -13.23 -3.21
CA ILE A 281 -11.75 -13.37 -2.94
C ILE A 281 -12.47 -14.07 -4.11
N VAL A 282 -12.27 -13.59 -5.34
CA VAL A 282 -12.94 -14.14 -6.53
C VAL A 282 -12.55 -15.60 -6.76
N GLU A 283 -11.27 -15.95 -6.63
CA GLU A 283 -10.81 -17.33 -6.77
C GLU A 283 -11.34 -18.23 -5.65
N PHE A 284 -11.46 -17.70 -4.42
CA PHE A 284 -12.07 -18.45 -3.32
C PHE A 284 -13.53 -18.75 -3.63
N GLU A 285 -14.29 -17.75 -4.07
CA GLU A 285 -15.71 -17.90 -4.40
C GLU A 285 -15.96 -18.80 -5.61
N ALA A 286 -15.00 -18.88 -6.54
CA ALA A 286 -15.05 -19.84 -7.65
C ALA A 286 -15.00 -21.31 -7.21
N THR A 287 -14.57 -21.62 -5.97
CA THR A 287 -14.62 -22.97 -5.39
C THR A 287 -16.01 -23.37 -4.88
N GLY A 288 -17.04 -22.54 -5.12
CA GLY A 288 -18.43 -22.83 -4.80
C GLY A 288 -18.85 -22.47 -3.37
N GLN A 289 -17.99 -21.80 -2.59
CA GLN A 289 -18.32 -21.29 -1.26
C GLN A 289 -18.15 -19.78 -1.20
N MET A 290 -19.10 -19.08 -0.59
CA MET A 290 -18.89 -17.69 -0.23
C MET A 290 -17.93 -17.61 0.95
N LEU A 291 -16.99 -16.67 0.93
CA LEU A 291 -16.17 -16.39 2.10
C LEU A 291 -17.09 -15.93 3.26
N ASP A 292 -17.19 -16.63 4.38
CA ASP A 292 -18.08 -16.26 5.48
C ASP A 292 -17.32 -16.02 6.79
N GLU A 293 -18.04 -15.66 7.86
CA GLU A 293 -17.43 -15.42 9.17
C GLU A 293 -16.70 -16.66 9.71
N GLU A 294 -17.26 -17.85 9.51
CA GLU A 294 -16.74 -19.10 10.05
C GLU A 294 -15.38 -19.43 9.43
N GLN A 295 -15.24 -19.27 8.11
CA GLN A 295 -13.99 -19.52 7.38
C GLN A 295 -12.86 -18.53 7.73
N ILE A 296 -13.20 -17.34 8.21
CA ILE A 296 -12.24 -16.30 8.58
C ILE A 296 -11.75 -16.48 10.02
N SER A 297 -12.59 -17.08 10.89
CA SER A 297 -12.36 -17.23 12.33
C SER A 297 -11.39 -18.35 12.75
N VAL A 298 -10.92 -19.18 11.81
CA VAL A 298 -9.99 -20.31 12.04
C VAL A 298 -8.55 -19.96 11.72
#